data_AF-A0A9E3GNY9-F1
#
_entry.id   AF-A0A9E3GNY9-F1
#
_cell.length_a   1.000
_cell.length_b   1.000
_cell.length_c   1.000
_cell.angle_alpha   90.00
_cell.angle_beta   90.00
_cell.angle_gamma   90.00
#
_symmetry.space_group_name_H-M   'P 1'
#
loop_
_entity.id
_entity.type
_entity.pdbx_description
1 polymer ?
#
loop_
_entity_poly.entity_id
_entity_poly.type
_entity_poly.pdbx_seq_one_letter_code
_entity_poly.pdbx_strand_id
1 'polypeptide(L)'
;MSPVTALDSWHAVDLAGRDLSTGRVPSSGGAASPAGALAAAPVISWPPAVVSAGGRRRSLGAALGAGGDAVEHLLDRLVARPRATAVDVASLATATPTGRVDLPLSVVGLAEGVERSAGVDPSWLAAVDERRAAARPLLVAAGRSDELEAALHVAMLVATDVLDPAADADVDAHIASGAQLWLLGAAVAWALAAGATDHPFAPWAELVTAGLWPVGPSSGQLVVAVVAPQ
;
A
#
# COMPACT_ATOMS: atom_id res chain seq x y z
N MET A 1 -40.38 16.62 -18.38
CA MET A 1 -39.16 16.98 -17.63
C MET A 1 -38.83 15.81 -16.73
N SER A 2 -37.82 15.02 -17.07
CA SER A 2 -37.32 13.99 -16.16
C SER A 2 -36.67 14.69 -14.95
N PRO A 3 -36.93 14.26 -13.71
CA PRO A 3 -36.23 14.81 -12.56
C PRO A 3 -34.74 14.54 -12.76
N VAL A 4 -33.93 15.60 -12.69
CA VAL A 4 -32.48 15.47 -12.57
C VAL A 4 -32.24 14.79 -11.22
N THR A 5 -31.92 13.51 -11.24
CA THR A 5 -31.44 12.79 -10.07
C THR A 5 -30.21 13.55 -9.58
N ALA A 6 -30.30 14.18 -8.41
CA ALA A 6 -29.12 14.77 -7.79
C ALA A 6 -28.04 13.68 -7.73
N LEU A 7 -26.87 13.95 -8.33
CA LEU A 7 -25.73 13.05 -8.21
C LEU A 7 -25.42 12.89 -6.73
N ASP A 8 -25.45 11.65 -6.24
CA ASP A 8 -25.20 11.35 -4.83
C ASP A 8 -23.75 11.73 -4.52
N SER A 9 -23.55 12.73 -3.65
CA SER A 9 -22.21 13.17 -3.25
C SER A 9 -21.65 12.29 -2.15
N TRP A 10 -20.34 12.10 -2.16
CA TRP A 10 -19.63 11.22 -1.24
C TRP A 10 -18.62 11.99 -0.39
N HIS A 11 -18.49 11.56 0.87
CA HIS A 11 -17.57 12.11 1.85
C HIS A 11 -16.73 10.99 2.47
N ALA A 12 -15.43 11.19 2.59
CA ALA A 12 -14.58 10.30 3.39
C ALA A 12 -14.74 10.66 4.87
N VAL A 13 -14.95 9.66 5.72
CA VAL A 13 -15.29 9.83 7.13
C VAL A 13 -14.49 8.88 8.03
N ASP A 14 -14.33 9.27 9.29
CA ASP A 14 -13.77 8.42 10.34
C ASP A 14 -14.78 7.39 10.88
N LEU A 15 -14.38 6.64 11.92
CA LEU A 15 -15.24 5.69 12.64
C LEU A 15 -16.44 6.37 13.32
N ALA A 16 -16.30 7.63 13.74
CA ALA A 16 -17.38 8.42 14.33
C ALA A 16 -18.31 9.05 13.28
N GLY A 17 -18.03 8.86 11.98
CA GLY A 17 -18.81 9.43 10.89
C GLY A 17 -18.54 10.92 10.62
N ARG A 18 -17.42 11.45 11.13
CA ARG A 18 -16.98 12.82 10.87
C ARG A 18 -16.19 12.86 9.57
N ASP A 19 -16.51 13.83 8.73
CA ASP A 19 -15.82 14.13 7.48
C ASP A 19 -14.33 14.39 7.75
N LEU A 20 -13.46 13.67 7.04
CA LEU A 20 -12.00 13.72 7.23
C LEU A 20 -11.37 15.04 6.76
N SER A 21 -12.08 15.83 5.94
CA SER A 21 -11.61 17.15 5.50
C SER A 21 -11.99 18.27 6.46
N THR A 22 -13.15 18.17 7.14
CA THR A 22 -13.69 19.25 7.99
C THR A 22 -13.77 18.91 9.48
N GLY A 23 -13.68 17.64 9.85
CA GLY A 23 -13.90 17.14 11.21
C GLY A 23 -15.36 17.21 11.68
N ARG A 24 -16.32 17.47 10.78
CA ARG A 24 -17.75 17.64 11.09
C ARG A 24 -18.62 16.59 10.39
N VAL A 25 -19.88 16.45 10.81
CA VAL A 25 -20.83 15.58 10.09
C VAL A 25 -21.09 16.15 8.69
N PRO A 26 -21.03 15.35 7.62
CA PRO A 26 -21.32 15.81 6.27
C PRO A 26 -22.72 16.41 6.13
N SER A 27 -22.85 17.60 5.52
CA SER A 27 -24.15 18.28 5.39
C SER A 27 -24.50 18.71 3.95
N SER A 28 -23.53 18.89 3.06
CA SER A 28 -23.70 19.20 1.63
C SER A 28 -22.33 19.33 0.93
N GLY A 29 -22.27 19.15 -0.40
CA GLY A 29 -21.00 19.10 -1.13
C GLY A 29 -20.43 17.68 -1.15
N GLY A 30 -19.23 17.47 -1.66
CA GLY A 30 -18.58 16.15 -1.69
C GLY A 30 -18.23 15.67 -3.10
N ALA A 31 -17.49 14.57 -3.18
CA ALA A 31 -17.02 14.02 -4.44
C ALA A 31 -18.14 13.32 -5.20
N ALA A 32 -18.00 13.24 -6.53
CA ALA A 32 -18.95 12.55 -7.40
C ALA A 32 -18.89 11.01 -7.25
N SER A 33 -17.84 10.47 -6.63
CA SER A 33 -17.63 9.04 -6.44
C SER A 33 -17.04 8.72 -5.06
N PRO A 34 -17.25 7.47 -4.56
CA PRO A 34 -16.57 6.94 -3.38
C PRO A 34 -15.04 7.12 -3.41
N ALA A 35 -14.40 6.73 -4.52
CA ALA A 35 -12.96 6.84 -4.69
C ALA A 35 -12.50 8.30 -4.69
N GLY A 36 -13.23 9.19 -5.37
CA GLY A 36 -12.93 10.62 -5.36
C GLY A 36 -13.01 11.25 -3.97
N ALA A 37 -13.91 10.77 -3.11
CA ALA A 37 -14.00 11.25 -1.73
C ALA A 37 -12.76 10.86 -0.91
N LEU A 38 -12.24 9.65 -1.13
CA LEU A 38 -11.00 9.17 -0.50
C LEU A 38 -9.78 9.91 -1.02
N ALA A 39 -9.67 10.12 -2.34
CA ALA A 39 -8.56 10.86 -2.96
C ALA A 39 -8.49 12.33 -2.48
N ALA A 40 -9.64 12.93 -2.16
CA ALA A 40 -9.72 14.30 -1.67
C ALA A 40 -9.47 14.44 -0.15
N ALA A 41 -9.38 13.33 0.60
CA ALA A 41 -9.20 13.38 2.05
C ALA A 41 -7.79 13.86 2.41
N PRO A 42 -7.61 14.98 3.14
CA PRO A 42 -6.28 15.50 3.47
C PRO A 42 -5.56 14.67 4.55
N VAL A 43 -6.34 13.91 5.34
CA VAL A 43 -5.87 13.03 6.41
C VAL A 43 -6.72 11.77 6.41
N ILE A 44 -6.19 10.68 6.97
CA ILE A 44 -6.90 9.42 7.13
C ILE A 44 -6.85 9.01 8.60
N SER A 45 -8.01 8.71 9.18
CA SER A 45 -8.09 7.94 10.43
C SER A 45 -8.42 6.51 10.07
N TRP A 46 -7.57 5.56 10.47
CA TRP A 46 -7.74 4.16 10.11
C TRP A 46 -8.76 3.43 11.01
N PRO A 47 -9.68 2.62 10.45
CA PRO A 47 -10.00 2.49 9.04
C PRO A 47 -10.93 3.62 8.54
N PRO A 48 -10.68 4.19 7.34
CA PRO A 48 -11.58 5.16 6.75
C PRO A 48 -12.82 4.47 6.17
N ALA A 49 -13.89 5.24 6.04
CA ALA A 49 -15.08 4.84 5.28
C ALA A 49 -15.53 5.99 4.38
N VAL A 50 -16.48 5.73 3.50
CA VAL A 50 -17.19 6.80 2.78
C VAL A 50 -18.68 6.73 3.04
N VAL A 51 -19.30 7.91 3.10
CA VAL A 51 -20.74 8.06 3.31
C VAL A 51 -21.31 8.94 2.19
N SER A 52 -22.42 8.51 1.61
CA SER A 52 -23.15 9.30 0.62
C SER A 52 -24.15 10.26 1.27
N ALA A 53 -24.59 11.29 0.54
CA ALA A 53 -25.62 12.22 1.02
C ALA A 53 -26.93 11.51 1.40
N GLY A 54 -27.25 10.40 0.71
CA GLY A 54 -28.36 9.50 1.04
C GLY A 54 -28.12 8.57 2.25
N GLY A 55 -27.02 8.73 2.99
CA GLY A 55 -26.71 7.95 4.19
C GLY A 55 -26.11 6.56 3.93
N ARG A 56 -25.73 6.24 2.69
CA ARG A 56 -25.12 4.94 2.37
C ARG A 56 -23.65 4.95 2.80
N ARG A 57 -23.26 4.02 3.66
CA ARG A 57 -21.87 3.83 4.10
C ARG A 57 -21.20 2.70 3.33
N ARG A 58 -19.93 2.88 2.96
CA ARG A 58 -19.05 1.84 2.38
C ARG A 58 -17.71 1.82 3.11
N SER A 59 -17.13 0.64 3.29
CA SER A 59 -15.74 0.50 3.73
C SER A 59 -14.77 1.00 2.65
N LEU A 60 -13.48 1.05 2.97
CA LEU A 60 -12.45 1.36 2.00
C LEU A 60 -12.48 0.38 0.81
N GLY A 61 -12.50 -0.93 1.08
CA GLY A 61 -12.50 -1.94 0.03
C GLY A 61 -13.71 -1.83 -0.90
N ALA A 62 -14.90 -1.63 -0.32
CA ALA A 62 -16.12 -1.42 -1.08
C ALA A 62 -16.14 -0.10 -1.87
N ALA A 63 -15.41 0.94 -1.42
CA ALA A 63 -15.26 2.20 -2.14
C ALA A 63 -14.30 2.10 -3.33
N LEU A 64 -13.26 1.26 -3.22
CA LEU A 64 -12.26 1.01 -4.27
C LEU A 64 -12.73 -0.03 -5.30
N GLY A 65 -13.76 -0.82 -5.00
CA GLY A 65 -14.31 -1.81 -5.91
C GLY A 65 -13.45 -3.09 -6.00
N ALA A 66 -13.28 -3.64 -7.21
CA ALA A 66 -12.60 -4.92 -7.39
C ALA A 66 -11.15 -4.89 -6.86
N GLY A 67 -10.79 -5.84 -5.99
CA GLY A 67 -9.48 -5.86 -5.34
C GLY A 67 -9.33 -4.86 -4.18
N GLY A 68 -10.35 -4.05 -3.89
CA GLY A 68 -10.35 -3.12 -2.77
C GLY A 68 -10.20 -3.81 -1.42
N ASP A 69 -10.84 -4.95 -1.21
CA ASP A 69 -10.71 -5.74 0.04
C ASP A 69 -9.28 -6.22 0.27
N ALA A 70 -8.53 -6.51 -0.81
CA ALA A 70 -7.12 -6.89 -0.71
C ALA A 70 -6.24 -5.69 -0.31
N VAL A 71 -6.57 -4.48 -0.80
CA VAL A 71 -5.93 -3.23 -0.37
C VAL A 71 -6.25 -2.94 1.10
N GLU A 72 -7.52 -3.04 1.50
CA GLU A 72 -7.96 -2.83 2.89
C GLU A 72 -7.26 -3.81 3.84
N HIS A 73 -7.20 -5.10 3.49
CA HIS A 73 -6.48 -6.10 4.27
C HIS A 73 -4.97 -5.84 4.37
N LEU A 74 -4.33 -5.41 3.28
CA LEU A 74 -2.91 -5.07 3.27
C LEU A 74 -2.62 -3.91 4.24
N LEU A 75 -3.44 -2.86 4.21
CA LEU A 75 -3.28 -1.69 5.08
C LEU A 75 -3.65 -2.01 6.54
N ASP A 76 -4.65 -2.86 6.80
CA ASP A 76 -4.93 -3.37 8.14
C ASP A 76 -3.70 -4.06 8.74
N ARG A 77 -3.01 -4.90 7.96
CA ARG A 77 -1.78 -5.56 8.40
C ARG A 77 -0.65 -4.55 8.62
N LEU A 78 -0.53 -3.55 7.76
CA LEU A 78 0.48 -2.49 7.92
C LEU A 78 0.28 -1.75 9.24
N VAL A 79 -0.97 -1.35 9.56
CA VAL A 79 -1.30 -0.65 10.81
C VAL A 79 -1.15 -1.57 12.02
N ALA A 80 -1.55 -2.84 11.91
CA ALA A 80 -1.43 -3.80 13.01
C ALA A 80 0.03 -4.18 13.33
N ARG A 81 0.97 -3.98 12.39
CA ARG A 81 2.40 -4.31 12.52
C ARG A 81 2.64 -5.65 13.21
N PRO A 82 2.21 -6.78 12.62
CA PRO A 82 2.53 -8.09 13.19
C PRO A 82 4.05 -8.21 13.34
N ARG A 83 4.51 -8.77 14.45
CA ARG A 83 5.95 -8.98 14.67
C ARG A 83 6.53 -9.85 13.57
N ALA A 84 7.78 -9.60 13.17
CA ALA A 84 8.50 -10.41 12.18
C ALA A 84 8.49 -11.92 12.49
N THR A 85 8.41 -12.32 13.76
CA THR A 85 8.30 -13.72 14.18
C THR A 85 6.95 -14.38 13.84
N ALA A 86 5.96 -13.60 13.41
CA ALA A 86 4.63 -14.08 13.03
C ALA A 86 4.52 -14.40 11.53
N VAL A 87 5.58 -14.19 10.73
CA VAL A 87 5.58 -14.47 9.29
C VAL A 87 6.66 -15.48 8.91
N ASP A 88 6.39 -16.32 7.90
CA ASP A 88 7.37 -17.23 7.32
C ASP A 88 8.31 -16.46 6.38
N VAL A 89 9.34 -15.83 6.96
CA VAL A 89 10.28 -14.98 6.22
C VAL A 89 10.93 -15.72 5.06
N ALA A 90 11.26 -17.01 5.22
CA ALA A 90 11.93 -17.77 4.18
C ALA A 90 11.03 -18.03 2.97
N SER A 91 9.80 -18.49 3.22
CA SER A 91 8.83 -18.68 2.13
C SER A 91 8.54 -17.36 1.43
N LEU A 92 8.29 -16.27 2.18
CA LEU A 92 7.94 -14.97 1.62
C LEU A 92 9.08 -14.32 0.83
N ALA A 93 10.32 -14.41 1.34
CA ALA A 93 11.47 -13.81 0.67
C ALA A 93 11.70 -14.43 -0.70
N THR A 94 11.64 -15.77 -0.80
CA THR A 94 11.94 -16.49 -2.05
C THR A 94 10.91 -16.28 -3.15
N ALA A 95 9.68 -15.87 -2.81
CA ALA A 95 8.62 -15.54 -3.76
C ALA A 95 8.68 -14.05 -4.17
N THR A 96 9.63 -13.72 -5.04
CA THR A 96 9.88 -12.33 -5.47
C THR A 96 8.92 -11.87 -6.58
N PRO A 97 8.79 -10.55 -6.83
CA PRO A 97 8.00 -10.03 -7.94
C PRO A 97 8.41 -10.55 -9.32
N THR A 98 9.67 -10.97 -9.48
CA THR A 98 10.21 -11.54 -10.73
C THR A 98 10.13 -13.07 -10.78
N GLY A 99 9.44 -13.70 -9.82
CA GLY A 99 9.33 -15.14 -9.68
C GLY A 99 10.15 -15.70 -8.52
N ARG A 100 10.23 -17.03 -8.45
CA ARG A 100 10.92 -17.71 -7.34
C ARG A 100 12.44 -17.58 -7.49
N VAL A 101 13.11 -17.18 -6.42
CA VAL A 101 14.58 -17.11 -6.33
C VAL A 101 15.08 -18.22 -5.41
N ASP A 102 16.02 -19.02 -5.92
CA ASP A 102 16.69 -20.09 -5.16
C ASP A 102 18.11 -19.66 -4.78
N LEU A 103 18.20 -18.88 -3.70
CA LEU A 103 19.45 -18.40 -3.12
C LEU A 103 19.42 -18.59 -1.60
N PRO A 104 20.58 -18.77 -0.96
CA PRO A 104 20.66 -18.72 0.50
C PRO A 104 20.09 -17.41 1.04
N LEU A 105 19.19 -17.50 2.00
CA LEU A 105 18.59 -16.34 2.67
C LEU A 105 19.57 -15.77 3.71
N SER A 106 19.71 -14.44 3.70
CA SER A 106 20.41 -13.68 4.74
C SER A 106 19.44 -12.66 5.34
N VAL A 107 19.14 -12.81 6.64
CA VAL A 107 18.35 -11.83 7.39
C VAL A 107 19.31 -10.99 8.22
N VAL A 108 19.37 -9.69 7.92
CA VAL A 108 20.41 -8.78 8.42
C VAL A 108 19.81 -7.57 9.14
N GLY A 109 20.63 -6.83 9.89
CA GLY A 109 20.23 -5.53 10.45
C GLY A 109 20.10 -4.45 9.37
N LEU A 110 19.45 -3.34 9.71
CA LEU A 110 19.17 -2.23 8.78
C LEU A 110 20.42 -1.71 8.06
N ALA A 111 21.48 -1.38 8.80
CA ALA A 111 22.71 -0.82 8.21
C ALA A 111 23.38 -1.77 7.20
N GLU A 112 23.49 -3.06 7.54
CA GLU A 112 23.98 -4.07 6.60
C GLU A 112 23.02 -4.20 5.41
N GLY A 113 21.70 -4.13 5.62
CA GLY A 113 20.71 -4.11 4.55
C GLY A 113 20.95 -2.99 3.53
N VAL A 114 21.22 -1.77 4.01
CA VAL A 114 21.55 -0.62 3.16
C VAL A 114 22.85 -0.86 2.41
N GLU A 115 23.91 -1.32 3.07
CA GLU A 115 25.17 -1.67 2.40
C GLU A 115 24.95 -2.72 1.29
N ARG A 116 24.20 -3.78 1.58
CA ARG A 116 23.90 -4.86 0.63
C ARG A 116 23.05 -4.40 -0.55
N SER A 117 22.23 -3.37 -0.38
CA SER A 117 21.38 -2.81 -1.44
C SER A 117 22.19 -2.27 -2.62
N ALA A 118 23.41 -1.78 -2.37
CA ALA A 118 24.33 -1.32 -3.42
C ALA A 118 24.83 -2.45 -4.32
N GLY A 119 24.79 -3.70 -3.84
CA GLY A 119 25.19 -4.90 -4.56
C GLY A 119 24.04 -5.65 -5.25
N VAL A 120 22.82 -5.10 -5.24
CA VAL A 120 21.68 -5.71 -5.92
C VAL A 120 21.85 -5.58 -7.42
N ASP A 121 21.58 -6.67 -8.15
CA ASP A 121 21.69 -6.71 -9.61
C ASP A 121 20.74 -5.68 -10.27
N PRO A 122 21.27 -4.71 -11.04
CA PRO A 122 20.45 -3.71 -11.72
C PRO A 122 19.44 -4.31 -12.71
N SER A 123 19.77 -5.45 -13.34
CA SER A 123 18.86 -6.12 -14.29
C SER A 123 17.66 -6.74 -13.58
N TRP A 124 17.87 -7.28 -12.38
CA TRP A 124 16.80 -7.79 -11.54
C TRP A 124 15.92 -6.64 -11.04
N LEU A 125 16.51 -5.53 -10.58
CA LEU A 125 15.75 -4.33 -10.19
C LEU A 125 14.91 -3.76 -11.34
N ALA A 126 15.47 -3.73 -12.56
CA ALA A 126 14.74 -3.31 -13.75
C ALA A 126 13.51 -4.21 -14.00
N ALA A 127 13.66 -5.53 -13.86
CA ALA A 127 12.52 -6.46 -13.99
C ALA A 127 11.46 -6.27 -12.89
N VAL A 128 11.85 -5.93 -11.65
CA VAL A 128 10.89 -5.57 -10.59
C VAL A 128 10.16 -4.27 -10.94
N ASP A 129 10.86 -3.24 -11.43
CA ASP A 129 10.24 -1.97 -11.80
C ASP A 129 9.31 -2.12 -13.02
N GLU A 130 9.69 -2.91 -14.02
CA GLU A 130 8.80 -3.28 -15.13
C GLU A 130 7.52 -3.96 -14.62
N ARG A 131 7.66 -4.90 -13.68
CA ARG A 131 6.50 -5.58 -13.09
C ARG A 131 5.62 -4.63 -12.29
N ARG A 132 6.23 -3.71 -11.53
CA ARG A 132 5.51 -2.64 -10.81
C ARG A 132 4.75 -1.75 -11.79
N ALA A 133 5.39 -1.30 -12.87
CA ALA A 133 4.81 -0.41 -13.87
C ALA A 133 3.65 -1.07 -14.63
N ALA A 134 3.66 -2.39 -14.79
CA ALA A 134 2.64 -3.13 -15.54
C ALA A 134 1.23 -3.09 -14.93
N ALA A 135 1.05 -2.81 -13.63
CA ALA A 135 -0.28 -2.73 -13.02
C ALA A 135 -1.09 -1.53 -13.52
N ARG A 136 -0.44 -0.38 -13.74
CA ARG A 136 -1.12 0.87 -14.08
C ARG A 136 -1.84 0.81 -15.43
N PRO A 137 -1.23 0.34 -16.54
CA PRO A 137 -1.94 0.17 -17.82
C PRO A 137 -3.17 -0.72 -17.72
N LEU A 138 -3.15 -1.78 -16.90
CA LEU A 138 -4.30 -2.66 -16.69
C LEU A 138 -5.49 -1.91 -16.06
N LEU A 139 -5.21 -1.11 -15.03
CA LEU A 139 -6.23 -0.31 -14.34
C LEU A 139 -6.77 0.81 -15.23
N VAL A 140 -5.89 1.47 -16.00
CA VAL A 140 -6.31 2.50 -16.98
C VAL A 140 -7.21 1.88 -18.06
N ALA A 141 -6.84 0.73 -18.60
CA ALA A 141 -7.65 0.02 -19.59
C ALA A 141 -9.03 -0.41 -19.03
N ALA A 142 -9.10 -0.68 -17.72
CA ALA A 142 -10.33 -0.98 -17.01
C ALA A 142 -11.14 0.28 -16.61
N GLY A 143 -10.65 1.49 -16.90
CA GLY A 143 -11.30 2.74 -16.50
C GLY A 143 -11.22 3.04 -14.99
N ARG A 144 -10.23 2.48 -14.29
CA ARG A 144 -10.10 2.53 -12.82
C ARG A 144 -8.98 3.43 -12.31
N SER A 145 -8.73 4.52 -13.02
CA SER A 145 -7.66 5.48 -12.68
C SER A 145 -7.93 6.16 -11.34
N ASP A 146 -9.18 6.54 -11.07
CA ASP A 146 -9.58 7.24 -9.85
C ASP A 146 -9.45 6.32 -8.62
N GLU A 147 -9.80 5.04 -8.75
CA GLU A 147 -9.62 4.03 -7.70
C GLU A 147 -8.14 3.80 -7.40
N LEU A 148 -7.29 3.77 -8.43
CA LEU A 148 -5.84 3.65 -8.24
C LEU A 148 -5.28 4.88 -7.50
N GLU A 149 -5.67 6.09 -7.92
CA GLU A 149 -5.24 7.33 -7.28
C GLU A 149 -5.69 7.37 -5.82
N ALA A 150 -6.96 7.07 -5.55
CA ALA A 150 -7.51 7.01 -4.21
C ALA A 150 -6.78 5.98 -3.33
N ALA A 151 -6.53 4.79 -3.85
CA ALA A 151 -5.84 3.74 -3.10
C ALA A 151 -4.39 4.10 -2.78
N LEU A 152 -3.64 4.63 -3.74
CA LEU A 152 -2.26 5.07 -3.52
C LEU A 152 -2.20 6.25 -2.55
N HIS A 153 -3.15 7.18 -2.63
CA HIS A 153 -3.26 8.31 -1.71
C HIS A 153 -3.53 7.85 -0.28
N VAL A 154 -4.55 7.01 -0.07
CA VAL A 154 -4.86 6.44 1.25
C VAL A 154 -3.69 5.61 1.77
N ALA A 155 -3.09 4.76 0.93
CA ALA A 155 -1.93 3.96 1.32
C ALA A 155 -0.75 4.85 1.74
N MET A 156 -0.48 5.95 1.03
CA MET A 156 0.57 6.91 1.41
C MET A 156 0.28 7.52 2.77
N LEU A 157 -0.93 8.01 3.02
CA LEU A 157 -1.28 8.63 4.31
C LEU A 157 -1.16 7.63 5.47
N VAL A 158 -1.65 6.40 5.29
CA VAL A 158 -1.55 5.33 6.31
C VAL A 158 -0.10 4.91 6.52
N ALA A 159 0.66 4.80 5.44
CA ALA A 159 2.03 4.36 5.49
C ALA A 159 2.95 5.40 6.13
N THR A 160 2.76 6.69 5.86
CA THR A 160 3.54 7.77 6.50
C THR A 160 3.43 7.69 8.02
N ASP A 161 2.23 7.54 8.57
CA ASP A 161 2.03 7.41 10.03
C ASP A 161 2.80 6.23 10.66
N VAL A 162 3.11 5.20 9.86
CA VAL A 162 3.62 3.91 10.34
C VAL A 162 5.08 3.66 9.93
N LEU A 163 5.55 4.25 8.83
CA LEU A 163 6.86 4.02 8.22
C LEU A 163 7.75 5.28 8.23
N ASP A 164 7.22 6.47 8.52
CA ASP A 164 8.02 7.69 8.52
C ASP A 164 9.03 7.66 9.67
N PRO A 165 10.34 7.73 9.40
CA PRO A 165 11.37 7.83 10.43
C PRO A 165 11.23 9.11 11.26
N ALA A 166 11.54 9.04 12.56
CA ALA A 166 11.70 10.22 13.38
C ALA A 166 12.66 11.23 12.72
N ALA A 167 12.47 12.53 13.00
CA ALA A 167 13.24 13.59 12.34
C ALA A 167 14.77 13.54 12.59
N ASP A 168 15.19 12.82 13.64
CA ASP A 168 16.59 12.58 14.02
C ASP A 168 17.08 11.16 13.68
N ALA A 169 16.28 10.39 12.94
CA ALA A 169 16.66 9.05 12.50
C ALA A 169 17.83 9.08 11.50
N ASP A 170 18.55 7.96 11.45
CA ASP A 170 19.64 7.77 10.50
C ASP A 170 19.13 7.77 9.05
N VAL A 171 20.00 8.19 8.11
CA VAL A 171 19.78 8.14 6.66
C VAL A 171 19.34 6.74 6.22
N ASP A 172 19.88 5.70 6.83
CA ASP A 172 19.54 4.30 6.55
C ASP A 172 18.04 4.01 6.78
N ALA A 173 17.44 4.61 7.80
CA ALA A 173 16.01 4.45 8.09
C ALA A 173 15.14 5.12 7.01
N HIS A 174 15.56 6.29 6.50
CA HIS A 174 14.89 6.97 5.39
C HIS A 174 15.01 6.18 4.08
N ILE A 175 16.17 5.56 3.81
CA ILE A 175 16.36 4.68 2.64
C ILE A 175 15.40 3.50 2.70
N ALA A 176 15.36 2.78 3.83
CA ALA A 176 14.48 1.64 4.00
C ALA A 176 13.00 2.03 3.93
N SER A 177 12.61 3.15 4.56
CA SER A 177 11.24 3.68 4.49
C SER A 177 10.81 3.98 3.05
N GLY A 178 11.65 4.67 2.27
CA GLY A 178 11.40 4.93 0.85
C GLY A 178 11.25 3.65 0.01
N ALA A 179 12.10 2.65 0.26
CA ALA A 179 12.02 1.36 -0.42
C ALA A 179 10.74 0.57 -0.05
N GLN A 180 10.36 0.58 1.24
CA GLN A 180 9.13 -0.04 1.72
C GLN A 180 7.88 0.63 1.14
N LEU A 181 7.85 1.96 1.06
CA LEU A 181 6.78 2.73 0.39
C LEU A 181 6.67 2.40 -1.09
N TRP A 182 7.81 2.29 -1.79
CA TRP A 182 7.84 1.92 -3.21
C TRP A 182 7.24 0.53 -3.46
N LEU A 183 7.57 -0.45 -2.62
CA LEU A 183 7.02 -1.80 -2.66
C LEU A 183 5.53 -1.84 -2.29
N LEU A 184 5.12 -1.10 -1.26
CA LEU A 184 3.73 -1.00 -0.84
C LEU A 184 2.86 -0.44 -1.97
N GLY A 185 3.31 0.62 -2.63
CA GLY A 185 2.59 1.19 -3.78
C GLY A 185 2.44 0.20 -4.94
N ALA A 186 3.48 -0.60 -5.21
CA ALA A 186 3.40 -1.68 -6.20
C ALA A 186 2.38 -2.75 -5.80
N ALA A 187 2.34 -3.14 -4.53
CA ALA A 187 1.38 -4.09 -4.01
C ALA A 187 -0.06 -3.58 -4.11
N VAL A 188 -0.32 -2.34 -3.69
CA VAL A 188 -1.64 -1.71 -3.80
C VAL A 188 -2.14 -1.68 -5.24
N ALA A 189 -1.28 -1.29 -6.19
CA ALA A 189 -1.64 -1.28 -7.61
C ALA A 189 -1.98 -2.69 -8.13
N TRP A 190 -1.19 -3.71 -7.76
CA TRP A 190 -1.42 -5.09 -8.17
C TRP A 190 -2.66 -5.72 -7.52
N ALA A 191 -2.92 -5.42 -6.24
CA ALA A 191 -4.12 -5.85 -5.54
C ALA A 191 -5.39 -5.36 -6.27
N LEU A 192 -5.38 -4.12 -6.77
CA LEU A 192 -6.48 -3.59 -7.58
C LEU A 192 -6.54 -4.19 -8.99
N ALA A 193 -5.39 -4.41 -9.64
CA ALA A 193 -5.33 -4.82 -11.04
C ALA A 193 -5.68 -6.31 -11.25
N ALA A 194 -5.16 -7.20 -10.39
CA ALA A 194 -5.29 -8.65 -10.54
C ALA A 194 -6.19 -9.31 -9.49
N GLY A 195 -6.60 -8.57 -8.45
CA GLY A 195 -7.22 -9.17 -7.27
C GLY A 195 -6.23 -10.07 -6.51
N ALA A 196 -6.74 -11.10 -5.84
CA ALA A 196 -5.95 -11.96 -4.95
C ALA A 196 -5.17 -13.10 -5.65
N THR A 197 -5.51 -13.47 -6.89
CA THR A 197 -5.07 -14.75 -7.48
C THR A 197 -3.75 -14.70 -8.26
N ASP A 198 -3.21 -13.52 -8.58
CA ASP A 198 -1.93 -13.36 -9.27
C ASP A 198 -1.23 -12.04 -8.88
N HIS A 199 -1.01 -11.86 -7.57
CA HIS A 199 -0.41 -10.64 -7.04
C HIS A 199 1.11 -10.82 -6.82
N PRO A 200 1.97 -10.40 -7.77
CA PRO A 200 3.42 -10.67 -7.73
C PRO A 200 4.13 -10.03 -6.52
N PHE A 201 3.61 -8.91 -6.01
CA PHE A 201 4.17 -8.23 -4.85
C PHE A 201 3.63 -8.71 -3.50
N ALA A 202 2.68 -9.66 -3.45
CA ALA A 202 1.98 -10.00 -2.20
C ALA A 202 2.94 -10.54 -1.14
N PRO A 203 3.86 -11.47 -1.45
CA PRO A 203 4.80 -11.99 -0.44
C PRO A 203 5.71 -10.90 0.15
N TRP A 204 6.17 -9.99 -0.70
CA TRP A 204 7.03 -8.88 -0.28
C TRP A 204 6.27 -7.80 0.46
N ALA A 205 5.00 -7.57 0.13
CA ALA A 205 4.11 -6.71 0.90
C ALA A 205 3.92 -7.27 2.32
N GLU A 206 3.78 -8.59 2.47
CA GLU A 206 3.71 -9.21 3.80
C GLU A 206 4.97 -8.96 4.64
N LEU A 207 6.16 -9.06 4.03
CA LEU A 207 7.42 -8.70 4.69
C LEU A 207 7.41 -7.23 5.15
N VAL A 208 6.99 -6.31 4.28
CA VAL A 208 6.87 -4.87 4.61
C VAL A 208 5.92 -4.63 5.78
N THR A 209 4.74 -5.27 5.79
CA THR A 209 3.80 -5.12 6.92
C THR A 209 4.36 -5.67 8.23
N ALA A 210 5.27 -6.64 8.16
CA ALA A 210 5.96 -7.22 9.31
C ALA A 210 7.20 -6.44 9.78
N GLY A 211 7.47 -5.25 9.20
CA GLY A 211 8.64 -4.44 9.55
C GLY A 211 9.94 -4.92 8.92
N LEU A 212 9.86 -5.68 7.84
CA LEU A 212 11.02 -6.17 7.10
C LEU A 212 11.15 -5.42 5.77
N TRP A 213 12.37 -5.18 5.34
CA TRP A 213 12.66 -4.64 4.02
C TRP A 213 13.27 -5.75 3.15
N PRO A 214 12.55 -6.26 2.14
CA PRO A 214 13.13 -7.20 1.19
C PRO A 214 14.06 -6.43 0.24
N VAL A 215 15.36 -6.50 0.49
CA VAL A 215 16.41 -5.83 -0.30
C VAL A 215 16.54 -6.48 -1.67
N GLY A 216 16.45 -7.81 -1.72
CA GLY A 216 16.57 -8.60 -2.94
C GLY A 216 17.89 -9.37 -3.05
N PRO A 217 18.16 -9.97 -4.21
CA PRO A 217 19.40 -10.73 -4.48
C PRO A 217 20.63 -9.81 -4.47
N SER A 218 21.60 -10.08 -3.61
CA SER A 218 22.86 -9.35 -3.51
C SER A 218 23.99 -10.31 -3.17
N SER A 219 25.08 -10.28 -3.95
CA SER A 219 26.27 -11.12 -3.72
C SER A 219 25.98 -12.62 -3.58
N GLY A 220 25.04 -13.16 -4.38
CA GLY A 220 24.66 -14.57 -4.35
C GLY A 220 23.80 -14.99 -3.15
N GLN A 221 23.30 -14.03 -2.37
CA GLN A 221 22.36 -14.25 -1.28
C GLN A 221 21.08 -13.49 -1.55
N LEU A 222 19.95 -14.00 -1.06
CA LEU A 222 18.72 -13.23 -0.99
C LEU A 222 18.69 -12.48 0.35
N VAL A 223 18.63 -11.15 0.32
CA VAL A 223 18.77 -10.32 1.52
C VAL A 223 17.43 -9.74 1.96
N VAL A 224 17.14 -9.87 3.26
CA VAL A 224 16.04 -9.19 3.94
C VAL A 224 16.61 -8.45 5.15
N ALA A 225 16.31 -7.15 5.26
CA ALA A 225 16.74 -6.33 6.38
C ALA A 225 15.61 -6.20 7.43
N VAL A 226 15.97 -6.28 8.71
CA VAL A 226 15.06 -5.97 9.81
C VAL A 226 15.06 -4.46 10.06
N VAL A 227 13.89 -3.84 9.90
CA VAL A 227 13.68 -2.43 10.25
C VAL A 227 13.16 -2.40 11.68
N ALA A 228 13.93 -1.83 12.60
CA ALA A 228 13.50 -1.76 14.00
C ALA A 228 12.16 -1.01 14.09
N PRO A 229 11.20 -1.49 14.90
CA PRO A 229 10.03 -0.69 15.21
C PRO A 229 10.50 0.59 15.91
N GLN A 230 9.93 1.72 15.50
CA GLN A 230 10.11 3.01 16.17
C GLN A 230 9.38 3.03 17.52
#